data_AF-A0A7V6ZPI0-F1
#
_entry.id   AF-A0A7V6ZPI0-F1
#
_cell.length_a   1.000
_cell.length_b   1.000
_cell.length_c   1.000
_cell.angle_alpha   90.00
_cell.angle_beta   90.00
_cell.angle_gamma   90.00
#
_symmetry.space_group_name_H-M   'P 1'
#
loop_
_entity.id
_entity.type
_entity.pdbx_description
1 polymer ?
#
loop_
_entity_poly.entity_id
_entity_poly.type
_entity_poly.pdbx_seq_one_letter_code
_entity_poly.pdbx_strand_id
1 'polypeptide(L)' 'MKFTINRDLLLMNLNNVNRALSTKAPMPILTGIKIEAKGNTLYLT' A
#
# COMPACT_ATOMS: atom_id res chain seq x y z
N MET A 1 11.71 -3.23 9.18
CA MET A 1 11.58 -3.87 7.85
C MET A 1 12.55 -3.20 6.89
N LYS A 2 13.27 -3.96 6.06
CA LYS A 2 14.10 -3.45 4.96
C LYS A 2 13.90 -4.39 3.78
N PHE A 3 13.40 -3.86 2.65
CA PHE A 3 13.18 -4.62 1.42
C PHE A 3 13.63 -3.78 0.22
N THR A 4 13.93 -4.46 -0.88
CA THR A 4 14.24 -3.83 -2.16
C THR A 4 13.26 -4.37 -3.18
N ILE A 5 12.55 -3.49 -3.88
CA ILE A 5 11.57 -3.85 -4.91
C ILE A 5 11.78 -2.96 -6.13
N ASN A 6 11.34 -3.45 -7.29
CA ASN A 6 11.31 -2.63 -8.50
C ASN A 6 10.37 -1.41 -8.29
N ARG A 7 10.87 -0.23 -8.67
CA ARG A 7 10.17 1.05 -8.51
C ARG A 7 8.85 1.10 -9.29
N ASP A 8 8.85 0.68 -10.55
CA ASP A 8 7.68 0.74 -11.44
C ASP A 8 6.58 -0.21 -10.95
N LEU A 9 6.97 -1.40 -10.52
CA LEU A 9 6.06 -2.37 -9.92
C LEU A 9 5.41 -1.82 -8.64
N LEU A 10 6.19 -1.17 -7.76
CA LEU A 10 5.66 -0.57 -6.55
C LEU A 10 4.69 0.56 -6.87
N LEU A 11 5.04 1.46 -7.79
CA LEU A 11 4.20 2.59 -8.22
C LEU A 11 2.88 2.13 -8.85
N MET A 12 2.92 1.08 -9.68
CA MET A 12 1.73 0.51 -10.29
C MET A 12 0.78 -0.03 -9.21
N ASN A 13 1.29 -0.81 -8.26
CA ASN A 13 0.48 -1.36 -7.17
C ASN A 13 -0.05 -0.25 -6.24
N LEU A 14 0.78 0.73 -5.88
CA LEU A 14 0.37 1.85 -5.03
C LEU A 14 -0.79 2.66 -5.66
N ASN A 15 -0.73 2.92 -6.98
CA ASN A 15 -1.82 3.56 -7.70
C ASN A 15 -3.10 2.71 -7.74
N ASN A 16 -2.96 1.38 -7.76
CA ASN A 16 -4.10 0.48 -7.72
C ASN A 16 -4.81 0.57 -6.35
N VAL A 17 -4.07 0.47 -5.25
CA VAL A 17 -4.65 0.53 -3.89
C VAL A 17 -5.17 1.92 -3.54
N ASN A 18 -4.55 2.99 -4.07
CA ASN A 18 -5.01 4.37 -3.88
C ASN A 18 -6.47 4.57 -4.30
N ARG A 19 -6.97 3.83 -5.30
CA ARG A 19 -8.36 3.92 -5.75
C ARG A 19 -9.35 3.31 -4.74
N ALA A 20 -8.87 2.42 -3.87
CA ALA A 20 -9.67 1.79 -2.82
C ALA A 20 -9.73 2.63 -1.53
N LEU A 21 -8.90 3.68 -1.42
CA LEU A 21 -8.88 4.55 -0.24
C LEU A 21 -10.13 5.42 -0.17
N SER A 22 -10.71 5.49 1.03
CA SER A 22 -11.87 6.33 1.27
C SER A 22 -11.43 7.77 1.48
N THR A 23 -11.89 8.69 0.62
CA THR A 23 -11.54 10.13 0.68
C THR A 23 -12.24 10.89 1.82
N LYS A 24 -13.28 10.28 2.41
CA LYS A 24 -14.04 10.82 3.54
C LYS A 24 -14.29 9.73 4.58
N ALA A 25 -13.22 9.20 5.13
CA ALA A 25 -13.34 8.22 6.21
C ALA A 25 -13.60 8.92 7.55
N PRO A 26 -14.50 8.37 8.40
CA PRO A 26 -14.70 8.87 9.77
C PRO A 26 -13.47 8.64 10.66
N MET A 27 -12.52 7.80 10.23
CA MET A 27 -11.27 7.53 10.95
C MET A 27 -10.04 7.75 10.04
N PRO A 28 -9.05 8.56 10.47
CA PRO A 28 -7.85 8.85 9.67
C PRO A 28 -7.02 7.63 9.26
N ILE A 29 -7.09 6.52 10.01
CA ILE A 29 -6.34 5.30 9.66
C ILE A 29 -6.81 4.66 8.34
N LEU A 30 -8.06 4.91 7.94
CA LEU A 30 -8.66 4.36 6.72
C LEU A 30 -8.31 5.15 5.45
N THR A 31 -7.57 6.26 5.59
CA THR A 31 -7.06 7.05 4.45
C THR A 31 -5.63 6.67 4.07
N GLY A 32 -4.96 5.85 4.89
CA GLY A 32 -3.61 5.36 4.64
C GLY A 32 -3.58 3.97 4.00
N ILE A 33 -2.44 3.62 3.39
CA ILE A 33 -2.17 2.27 2.87
C ILE A 33 -1.38 1.49 3.92
N LYS A 34 -1.86 0.30 4.27
CA LYS A 34 -1.14 -0.66 5.10
C LYS A 34 -0.12 -1.41 4.25
N ILE A 35 1.15 -1.33 4.65
CA ILE A 35 2.25 -2.05 4.00
C ILE A 35 2.78 -3.13 4.95
N GLU A 36 2.66 -4.40 4.56
CA GLU A 36 3.20 -5.55 5.31
C GLU A 36 4.17 -6.34 4.44
N ALA A 37 5.41 -6.55 4.88
CA ALA A 37 6.28 -7.55 4.27
C ALA A 37 6.22 -8.84 5.08
N LYS A 38 5.90 -9.95 4.41
CA LYS A 38 5.94 -11.31 4.98
C LYS A 38 6.79 -12.18 4.07
N GLY A 39 7.92 -12.65 4.61
CA GLY A 39 8.89 -13.43 3.84
C GLY A 39 9.39 -12.66 2.62
N ASN A 40 9.10 -13.19 1.42
CA ASN A 40 9.53 -12.62 0.14
C ASN A 40 8.41 -11.84 -0.58
N THR A 41 7.31 -11.52 0.12
CA THR A 41 6.13 -10.87 -0.47
C THR A 41 5.80 -9.57 0.27
N LEU A 42 5.41 -8.55 -0.50
CA LEU A 42 4.91 -7.26 0.00
C LEU A 42 3.40 -7.18 -0.22
N TYR A 43 2.66 -6.99 0.86
CA TYR A 43 1.22 -6.79 0.88
C TYR A 43 0.93 -5.29 1.02
N LEU A 44 0.05 -4.78 0.16
CA LEU A 44 -0.51 -3.43 0.26
C LEU A 44 -2.02 -3.57 0.41
N THR A 45 -2.61 -2.93 1.43
CA THR A 45 -4.05 -2.98 1.73
C THR A 45 -4.57 -1.62 2.12
#